data_AF-A0A1F3SW74-F1
#
_entry.id   AF-A0A1F3SW74-F1
#
_cell.length_a   1.000
_cell.length_b   1.000
_cell.length_c   1.000
_cell.angle_alpha   90.00
_cell.angle_beta   90.00
_cell.angle_gamma   90.00
#
_symmetry.space_group_name_H-M   'P 1'
#
loop_
_entity.id
_entity.type
_entity.pdbx_description
1 polymer ?
#
loop_
_entity_poly.entity_id
_entity_poly.type
_entity_poly.pdbx_seq_one_letter_code
_entity_poly.pdbx_strand_id
1 'polypeptide(L)'
;MKKTFVANFKPIRPRYESSQEHSLEWIARAHAQANVTKESNAQEDLEKMRRFANRFGCSPRHIFERGHELEDFLHHDWERMRLYQLLRTPSGPDSSERTRVFEELAKDMFDRAYSSRDEGCPAHLIHVTCTGYVSPSAAQITYWSFIWRTPRKDPG
;
A
#
# COMPACT_ATOMS: atom_id res chain seq x y z
N MET A 1 28.32 -30.01 -5.68
CA MET A 1 26.99 -29.39 -5.92
C MET A 1 26.86 -28.16 -5.03
N LYS A 2 26.60 -26.97 -5.58
CA LYS A 2 26.36 -25.77 -4.75
C LYS A 2 24.94 -25.85 -4.16
N LYS A 3 24.80 -25.50 -2.88
CA LYS A 3 23.51 -25.41 -2.20
C LYS A 3 23.16 -23.93 -1.98
N THR A 4 21.89 -23.59 -2.10
CA THR A 4 21.34 -22.26 -1.80
C THR A 4 20.34 -22.40 -0.67
N PHE A 5 20.41 -21.50 0.29
CA PHE A 5 19.50 -21.46 1.45
C PHE A 5 18.73 -20.14 1.44
N VAL A 6 17.48 -20.17 1.90
CA VAL A 6 16.68 -18.97 2.14
C VAL A 6 16.59 -18.78 3.65
N ALA A 7 17.01 -17.62 4.14
CA ALA A 7 17.10 -17.31 5.56
C ALA A 7 16.89 -15.81 5.81
N ASN A 8 16.89 -15.41 7.09
CA ASN A 8 16.79 -14.02 7.55
C ASN A 8 15.53 -13.28 7.05
N PHE A 9 14.35 -13.92 7.18
CA PHE A 9 13.08 -13.28 6.85
C PHE A 9 12.79 -12.13 7.82
N LYS A 10 12.61 -10.92 7.29
CA LYS A 10 12.29 -9.71 8.05
C LYS A 10 10.99 -9.09 7.54
N PRO A 11 9.83 -9.48 8.08
CA PRO A 11 8.57 -8.85 7.69
C PRO A 11 8.54 -7.40 8.16
N ILE A 12 8.13 -6.49 7.28
CA ILE A 12 7.83 -5.10 7.64
C ILE A 12 6.33 -4.97 7.76
N ARG A 13 5.85 -4.59 8.95
CA ARG A 13 4.42 -4.34 9.17
C ARG A 13 4.01 -3.04 8.46
N PRO A 14 2.82 -3.00 7.85
CA PRO A 14 2.27 -1.76 7.30
C PRO A 14 2.10 -0.69 8.39
N ARG A 15 2.07 0.58 7.99
CA ARG A 15 1.90 1.71 8.92
C ARG A 15 0.56 1.69 9.65
N TYR A 16 -0.47 1.20 8.98
CA TYR A 16 -1.83 1.19 9.48
C TYR A 16 -2.41 -0.22 9.43
N GLU A 17 -3.24 -0.55 10.41
CA GLU A 17 -3.98 -1.82 10.47
C GLU A 17 -5.43 -1.51 10.82
N SER A 18 -6.35 -2.25 10.21
CA SER A 18 -7.78 -2.15 10.52
C SER A 18 -8.43 -3.53 10.54
N SER A 19 -9.51 -3.66 11.31
CA SER A 19 -10.28 -4.90 11.32
C SER A 19 -10.97 -5.12 9.97
N GLN A 20 -11.30 -6.36 9.67
CA GLN A 20 -12.06 -6.69 8.47
C GLN A 20 -13.46 -6.06 8.49
N GLU A 21 -14.14 -5.98 9.65
CA GLU A 21 -15.42 -5.27 9.76
C GLU A 21 -15.27 -3.79 9.36
N HIS A 22 -14.24 -3.12 9.89
CA HIS A 22 -13.98 -1.73 9.57
C HIS A 22 -13.70 -1.53 8.08
N SER A 23 -12.87 -2.41 7.49
CA SER A 23 -12.58 -2.37 6.05
C SER A 23 -13.84 -2.54 5.19
N LEU A 24 -14.75 -3.45 5.55
CA LEU A 24 -16.00 -3.66 4.80
C LEU A 24 -16.95 -2.47 4.92
N GLU A 25 -17.06 -1.89 6.11
CA GLU A 25 -17.86 -0.68 6.34
C GLU A 25 -17.29 0.51 5.56
N TRP A 26 -15.96 0.68 5.54
CA TRP A 26 -15.29 1.71 4.76
C TRP A 26 -15.60 1.54 3.27
N ILE A 27 -15.46 0.32 2.72
CA ILE A 27 -15.76 0.02 1.32
C ILE A 27 -17.22 0.36 1.00
N ALA A 28 -18.16 -0.03 1.87
CA ALA A 28 -19.58 0.26 1.68
C ALA A 28 -19.85 1.77 1.61
N ARG A 29 -19.25 2.54 2.51
CA ARG A 29 -19.36 4.02 2.53
C ARG A 29 -18.70 4.67 1.34
N ALA A 30 -17.50 4.22 0.95
CA ALA A 30 -16.80 4.71 -0.23
C ALA A 30 -17.64 4.52 -1.50
N HIS A 31 -18.22 3.32 -1.69
CA HIS A 31 -19.08 3.08 -2.84
C HIS A 31 -20.39 3.87 -2.79
N ALA A 32 -21.01 4.02 -1.61
CA ALA A 32 -22.20 4.85 -1.48
C ALA A 32 -21.88 6.31 -1.84
N GLN A 33 -20.76 6.84 -1.32
CA GLN A 33 -20.29 8.20 -1.58
C GLN A 33 -19.98 8.44 -3.07
N ALA A 34 -19.30 7.49 -3.72
CA ALA A 34 -18.96 7.59 -5.13
C ALA A 34 -20.18 7.54 -6.07
N ASN A 35 -21.29 6.96 -5.61
CA ASN A 35 -22.53 6.83 -6.36
C ASN A 35 -23.56 7.93 -6.06
N VAL A 36 -23.26 8.89 -5.17
CA VAL A 36 -24.19 9.98 -4.85
C VAL A 36 -24.49 10.79 -6.11
N THR A 37 -25.78 10.94 -6.41
CA THR A 37 -26.31 11.79 -7.48
C THR A 37 -27.31 12.79 -6.90
N LYS A 38 -27.78 13.76 -7.70
CA LYS A 38 -28.81 14.71 -7.22
C LYS A 38 -30.11 14.03 -6.76
N GLU A 39 -30.37 12.81 -7.23
CA GLU A 39 -31.59 12.04 -6.96
C GLU A 39 -31.36 10.90 -5.96
N SER A 40 -30.13 10.69 -5.48
CA SER A 40 -29.80 9.58 -4.59
C SER A 40 -30.29 9.80 -3.17
N ASN A 41 -30.82 8.74 -2.54
CA ASN A 41 -31.01 8.68 -1.10
C ASN A 41 -29.75 8.06 -0.47
N ALA A 42 -28.92 8.90 0.13
CA ALA A 42 -27.63 8.49 0.70
C ALA A 42 -27.72 7.31 1.70
N GLN A 43 -28.80 7.26 2.50
CA GLN A 43 -28.97 6.19 3.47
C GLN A 43 -29.35 4.87 2.80
N GLU A 44 -30.20 4.92 1.77
CA GLU A 44 -30.59 3.73 1.01
C GLU A 44 -29.39 3.14 0.24
N ASP A 45 -28.58 4.01 -0.37
CA ASP A 45 -27.37 3.59 -1.08
C ASP A 45 -26.33 2.98 -0.14
N LEU A 46 -26.15 3.54 1.06
CA LEU A 46 -25.26 2.95 2.06
C LEU A 46 -25.72 1.56 2.48
N GLU A 47 -27.01 1.39 2.80
CA GLU A 47 -27.55 0.08 3.19
C GLU A 47 -27.44 -0.95 2.05
N LYS A 48 -27.66 -0.51 0.81
CA LYS A 48 -27.43 -1.33 -0.37
C LYS A 48 -25.96 -1.76 -0.45
N MET A 49 -25.02 -0.84 -0.33
CA MET A 49 -23.59 -1.14 -0.41
C MET A 49 -23.09 -2.01 0.75
N ARG A 50 -23.61 -1.84 1.96
CA ARG A 50 -23.34 -2.75 3.10
C ARG A 50 -23.76 -4.18 2.80
N ARG A 51 -24.94 -4.38 2.21
CA ARG A 51 -25.38 -5.73 1.77
C ARG A 51 -24.44 -6.33 0.73
N PHE A 52 -23.96 -5.53 -0.24
CA PHE A 52 -22.99 -5.99 -1.23
C PHE A 52 -21.65 -6.37 -0.58
N ALA A 53 -21.10 -5.49 0.26
CA ALA A 53 -19.83 -5.71 0.96
C ALA A 53 -19.88 -6.97 1.83
N ASN A 54 -20.98 -7.21 2.55
CA ASN A 54 -21.13 -8.41 3.38
C ASN A 54 -21.35 -9.69 2.57
N ARG A 55 -22.02 -9.61 1.41
CA ARG A 55 -22.30 -10.78 0.57
C ARG A 55 -21.09 -11.24 -0.23
N PHE A 56 -20.30 -10.30 -0.74
CA PHE A 56 -19.21 -10.58 -1.68
C PHE A 56 -17.82 -10.33 -1.09
N GLY A 57 -17.72 -9.59 0.01
CA GLY A 57 -16.48 -9.39 0.73
C GLY A 57 -16.09 -10.62 1.54
N CYS A 58 -14.79 -10.72 1.86
CA CYS A 58 -14.31 -11.76 2.75
C CYS A 58 -14.80 -11.49 4.18
N SER A 59 -15.45 -12.48 4.80
CA SER A 59 -15.99 -12.35 6.15
C SER A 59 -14.87 -12.20 7.20
N PRO A 60 -15.10 -11.46 8.30
CA PRO A 60 -14.16 -11.36 9.42
C PRO A 60 -13.78 -12.71 10.06
N ARG A 61 -14.57 -13.77 9.82
CA ARG A 61 -14.23 -15.14 10.25
C ARG A 61 -13.04 -15.73 9.49
N HIS A 62 -12.72 -15.20 8.31
CA HIS A 62 -11.61 -15.67 7.46
C HIS A 62 -10.41 -14.71 7.46
N ILE A 63 -10.67 -13.40 7.61
CA ILE A 63 -9.63 -12.37 7.71
C ILE A 63 -9.96 -11.53 8.94
N PHE A 64 -9.08 -11.52 9.92
CA PHE A 64 -9.29 -10.72 11.13
C PHE A 64 -8.92 -9.24 10.91
N GLU A 65 -7.72 -9.00 10.38
CA GLU A 65 -7.16 -7.67 10.17
C GLU A 65 -6.50 -7.56 8.79
N ARG A 66 -6.36 -6.32 8.32
CA ARG A 66 -5.58 -5.98 7.12
C ARG A 66 -4.66 -4.81 7.43
N GLY A 67 -3.49 -4.83 6.79
CA GLY A 67 -2.55 -3.73 6.86
C GLY A 67 -2.55 -2.88 5.59
N HIS A 68 -2.33 -1.58 5.75
CA HIS A 68 -2.35 -0.56 4.71
C HIS A 68 -1.20 0.42 4.92
N GLU A 69 -0.63 0.94 3.84
CA GLU A 69 0.35 2.04 3.90
C GLU A 69 -0.33 3.42 3.82
N LEU A 70 -1.59 3.48 3.39
CA LEU A 70 -2.39 4.70 3.31
C LEU A 70 -3.37 4.81 4.50
N GLU A 71 -3.48 6.01 5.05
CA GLU A 71 -4.42 6.30 6.15
C GLU A 71 -5.88 6.39 5.69
N ASP A 72 -6.13 6.55 4.38
CA ASP A 72 -7.47 6.75 3.81
C ASP A 72 -8.50 5.73 4.32
N PHE A 73 -8.08 4.48 4.58
CA PHE A 73 -8.94 3.38 5.05
C PHE A 73 -9.34 3.46 6.54
N LEU A 74 -8.82 4.44 7.28
CA LEU A 74 -9.06 4.59 8.72
C LEU A 74 -10.12 5.64 9.06
N HIS A 75 -10.60 6.39 8.07
CA HIS A 75 -11.58 7.45 8.28
C HIS A 75 -12.51 7.61 7.08
N HIS A 76 -13.55 8.43 7.26
CA HIS A 76 -14.52 8.79 6.21
C HIS A 76 -14.47 10.28 5.85
N ASP A 77 -13.42 10.98 6.29
CA ASP A 77 -13.13 12.36 5.85
C ASP A 77 -12.60 12.35 4.41
N TRP A 78 -13.53 12.39 3.45
CA TRP A 78 -13.24 12.29 2.01
C TRP A 78 -12.43 13.46 1.46
N GLU A 79 -12.47 14.63 2.10
CA GLU A 79 -11.71 15.81 1.68
C GLU A 79 -10.23 15.69 2.05
N ARG A 80 -9.93 14.97 3.14
CA ARG A 80 -8.57 14.70 3.61
C ARG A 80 -7.93 13.49 2.91
N MET A 81 -8.71 12.65 2.23
CA MET A 81 -8.17 11.44 1.60
C MET A 81 -7.11 11.78 0.56
N ARG A 82 -6.03 11.02 0.58
CA ARG A 82 -4.92 11.24 -0.34
C ARG A 82 -5.24 10.69 -1.72
N LEU A 83 -5.71 9.45 -1.80
CA LEU A 83 -5.97 8.75 -3.04
C LEU A 83 -7.46 8.68 -3.34
N TYR A 84 -8.30 8.43 -2.32
CA TYR A 84 -9.74 8.25 -2.52
C TYR A 84 -10.53 9.55 -2.33
N GLN A 85 -10.22 10.59 -3.11
CA GLN A 85 -10.89 11.90 -3.07
C GLN A 85 -12.29 11.87 -3.72
N LEU A 86 -13.21 11.07 -3.18
CA LEU A 86 -14.49 10.72 -3.82
C LEU A 86 -15.41 11.92 -4.11
N LEU A 87 -15.24 13.04 -3.40
CA LEU A 87 -15.99 14.27 -3.67
C LEU A 87 -15.50 15.01 -4.93
N ARG A 88 -14.24 14.82 -5.33
CA ARG A 88 -13.61 15.47 -6.48
C ARG A 88 -13.54 14.55 -7.68
N THR A 89 -13.13 13.30 -7.44
CA THR A 89 -12.94 12.28 -8.46
C THR A 89 -13.60 10.98 -8.01
N PRO A 90 -14.93 10.83 -8.19
CA PRO A 90 -15.66 9.62 -7.81
C PRO A 90 -15.13 8.34 -8.48
N SER A 91 -14.56 8.45 -9.68
CA SER A 91 -13.88 7.35 -10.39
C SER A 91 -12.51 6.98 -9.79
N GLY A 92 -12.07 7.71 -8.78
CA GLY A 92 -10.71 7.68 -8.26
C GLY A 92 -9.71 8.43 -9.13
N PRO A 93 -8.45 8.50 -8.68
CA PRO A 93 -7.38 9.24 -9.32
C PRO A 93 -6.84 8.46 -10.52
N ASP A 94 -6.18 9.18 -11.41
CA ASP A 94 -5.52 8.60 -12.58
C ASP A 94 -4.33 7.70 -12.21
N SER A 95 -3.80 7.00 -13.20
CA SER A 95 -2.66 6.10 -13.00
C SER A 95 -1.39 6.81 -12.58
N SER A 96 -1.17 8.06 -12.99
CA SER A 96 0.02 8.84 -12.66
C SER A 96 0.03 9.20 -11.18
N GLU A 97 -1.10 9.65 -10.65
CA GLU A 97 -1.24 9.96 -9.23
C GLU A 97 -1.09 8.70 -8.36
N ARG A 98 -1.72 7.58 -8.74
CA ARG A 98 -1.52 6.29 -8.06
C ARG A 98 -0.06 5.86 -8.05
N THR A 99 0.63 6.04 -9.17
CA THR A 99 2.04 5.70 -9.33
C THR A 99 2.92 6.57 -8.44
N ARG A 100 2.64 7.88 -8.35
CA ARG A 100 3.35 8.80 -7.45
C ARG A 100 3.18 8.43 -5.98
N VAL A 101 1.96 8.08 -5.57
CA VAL A 101 1.69 7.60 -4.21
C VAL A 101 2.45 6.29 -3.93
N PHE A 102 2.43 5.35 -4.87
CA PHE A 102 3.18 4.11 -4.75
C PHE A 102 4.69 4.36 -4.60
N GLU A 103 5.27 5.23 -5.43
CA GLU A 103 6.70 5.56 -5.38
C GLU A 103 7.13 6.06 -4.00
N GLU A 104 6.37 6.99 -3.42
CA GLU A 104 6.64 7.54 -2.10
C GLU A 104 6.56 6.47 -1.01
N LEU A 105 5.47 5.69 -0.98
CA LEU A 105 5.26 4.67 0.05
C LEU A 105 6.26 3.53 -0.08
N ALA A 106 6.60 3.12 -1.30
CA ALA A 106 7.62 2.11 -1.55
C ALA A 106 8.99 2.61 -1.07
N LYS A 107 9.36 3.86 -1.37
CA LYS A 107 10.62 4.44 -0.89
C LYS A 107 10.68 4.43 0.63
N ASP A 108 9.63 4.87 1.31
CA ASP A 108 9.57 4.85 2.78
C ASP A 108 9.70 3.43 3.34
N MET A 109 9.00 2.45 2.76
CA MET A 109 9.09 1.06 3.17
C MET A 109 10.53 0.54 3.04
N PHE A 110 11.22 0.83 1.93
CA PHE A 110 12.63 0.48 1.76
C PHE A 110 13.53 1.18 2.78
N ASP A 111 13.29 2.46 3.08
CA ASP A 111 14.04 3.18 4.10
C ASP A 111 13.86 2.53 5.48
N ARG A 112 12.64 2.08 5.83
CA ARG A 112 12.37 1.31 7.06
C ARG A 112 13.05 -0.07 7.04
N ALA A 113 12.90 -0.82 5.96
CA ALA A 113 13.40 -2.19 5.81
C ALA A 113 14.93 -2.26 5.90
N TYR A 114 15.62 -1.23 5.40
CA TYR A 114 17.07 -1.16 5.35
C TYR A 114 17.66 -0.10 6.28
N SER A 115 16.88 0.38 7.25
CA SER A 115 17.27 1.42 8.20
C SER A 115 18.48 1.03 9.06
N SER A 116 18.54 -0.23 9.51
CA SER A 116 19.57 -0.67 10.45
C SER A 116 20.94 -0.88 9.81
N ARG A 117 21.07 -0.99 8.48
CA ARG A 117 22.33 -1.02 7.67
C ARG A 117 23.49 -1.93 8.14
N ASP A 118 23.36 -2.65 9.24
CA ASP A 118 24.43 -3.40 9.88
C ASP A 118 24.85 -4.65 9.08
N GLU A 119 24.00 -5.12 8.16
CA GLU A 119 24.21 -6.36 7.39
C GLU A 119 25.01 -6.16 6.09
N GLY A 120 25.49 -4.94 5.81
CA GLY A 120 26.21 -4.61 4.58
C GLY A 120 25.32 -4.64 3.32
N CYS A 121 25.90 -4.25 2.18
CA CYS A 121 25.18 -4.26 0.90
C CYS A 121 25.12 -5.68 0.34
N PRO A 122 23.93 -6.23 0.00
CA PRO A 122 23.88 -7.49 -0.72
C PRO A 122 24.49 -7.32 -2.11
N ALA A 123 25.13 -8.38 -2.65
CA ALA A 123 25.65 -8.37 -4.02
C ALA A 123 24.54 -8.26 -5.08
N HIS A 124 23.34 -8.74 -4.74
CA HIS A 124 22.15 -8.71 -5.58
C HIS A 124 20.93 -8.35 -4.74
N LEU A 125 20.09 -7.45 -5.26
CA LEU A 125 18.81 -7.09 -4.68
C LEU A 125 17.70 -7.40 -5.68
N ILE A 126 16.71 -8.19 -5.27
CA ILE A 126 15.55 -8.55 -6.09
C ILE A 126 14.34 -7.79 -5.56
N HIS A 127 13.73 -6.95 -6.39
CA HIS A 127 12.50 -6.23 -6.08
C HIS A 127 11.32 -6.90 -6.79
N VAL A 128 10.36 -7.39 -6.01
CA VAL A 128 9.15 -8.04 -6.52
C VAL A 128 7.94 -7.22 -6.11
N THR A 129 7.15 -6.78 -7.08
CA THR A 129 5.88 -6.06 -6.87
C THR A 129 4.95 -6.29 -8.06
N CYS A 130 3.64 -6.24 -7.80
CA CYS A 130 2.59 -6.23 -8.83
C CYS A 130 1.66 -5.02 -8.72
N THR A 131 1.92 -4.11 -7.77
CA THR A 131 1.03 -2.99 -7.44
C THR A 131 1.50 -1.65 -7.98
N GLY A 132 2.74 -1.56 -8.46
CA GLY A 132 3.28 -0.34 -9.05
C GLY A 132 4.62 -0.57 -9.77
N TYR A 133 4.82 0.12 -10.88
CA TYR A 133 6.01 0.02 -11.73
C TYR A 133 6.57 1.42 -11.98
N VAL A 134 7.74 1.71 -11.39
CA VAL A 134 8.42 3.01 -11.51
C VAL A 134 9.89 2.83 -11.82
N SER A 135 10.47 3.79 -12.54
CA SER A 135 11.87 3.78 -12.96
C SER A 135 12.52 5.15 -12.69
N PRO A 136 13.58 5.22 -11.86
CA PRO A 136 14.13 4.12 -11.07
C PRO A 136 13.16 3.67 -9.96
N SER A 137 13.18 2.38 -9.65
CA SER A 137 12.41 1.81 -8.53
C SER A 137 13.03 2.14 -7.17
N ALA A 138 12.22 2.11 -6.11
CA ALA A 138 12.69 2.29 -4.73
C ALA A 138 13.90 1.38 -4.41
N ALA A 139 13.86 0.12 -4.84
CA ALA A 139 14.98 -0.80 -4.69
C ALA A 139 16.27 -0.34 -5.37
N GLN A 140 16.19 0.21 -6.60
CA GLN A 140 17.36 0.73 -7.30
C GLN A 140 17.95 1.94 -6.56
N ILE A 141 17.09 2.85 -6.09
CA ILE A 141 17.50 4.02 -5.30
C ILE A 141 18.20 3.56 -4.01
N THR A 142 17.62 2.61 -3.27
CA THR A 142 18.21 2.05 -2.05
C THR A 142 19.55 1.37 -2.34
N TYR A 143 19.61 0.54 -3.39
CA TYR A 143 20.82 -0.18 -3.78
C TYR A 143 21.97 0.78 -4.14
N TRP A 144 21.69 1.81 -4.93
CA TRP A 144 22.68 2.85 -5.23
C TRP A 144 23.17 3.54 -3.96
N SER A 145 22.29 3.82 -3.00
CA SER A 145 22.68 4.44 -1.72
C SER A 145 23.66 3.58 -0.90
N PHE A 146 23.70 2.27 -1.09
CA PHE A 146 24.68 1.38 -0.47
C PHE A 146 26.03 1.45 -1.18
N ILE A 147 26.04 1.34 -2.51
CA ILE A 147 27.26 1.34 -3.32
C ILE A 147 28.04 2.63 -3.10
N TRP A 148 27.36 3.78 -3.17
CA TRP A 148 28.01 5.08 -3.05
C TRP A 148 28.52 5.40 -1.64
N ARG A 149 28.16 4.60 -0.63
CA ARG A 149 28.64 4.75 0.76
C ARG A 149 29.76 3.79 1.14
N THR A 150 30.02 2.76 0.33
CA THR A 150 31.07 1.79 0.62
C THR A 150 32.32 2.18 -0.17
N PRO A 151 33.46 2.49 0.47
CA PRO A 151 34.71 2.72 -0.25
C PRO A 151 34.99 1.50 -1.12
N ARG A 152 35.17 1.69 -2.42
CA ARG A 152 35.65 0.60 -3.27
C ARG A 152 37.03 0.23 -2.73
N LYS A 153 37.18 -1.00 -2.22
CA LYS A 153 38.52 -1.57 -2.11
C LYS A 153 39.01 -1.75 -3.53
N ASP A 154 40.00 -0.96 -3.93
CA ASP A 154 40.64 -1.13 -5.23
C ASP A 154 41.12 -2.59 -5.33
N PRO A 155 40.83 -3.29 -6.43
CA PRO A 155 41.44 -4.58 -6.68
C PRO A 155 42.91 -4.32 -7.00
N GLY A 156 43.78 -4.57 -6.02
CA GLY A 156 45.22 -4.70 -6.23
C GLY A 156 45.56 -5.96 -7.02
#